data_AF-A0A6B0HH94-F1
#
_entry.id   AF-A0A6B0HH94-F1
#
_cell.length_a   1.000
_cell.length_b   1.000
_cell.length_c   1.000
_cell.angle_alpha   90.00
_cell.angle_beta   90.00
_cell.angle_gamma   90.00
#
_symmetry.space_group_name_H-M   'P 1'
#
loop_
_entity.id
_entity.type
_entity.pdbx_description
1 polymer ?
#
loop_
_entity_poly.entity_id
_entity_poly.type
_entity_poly.pdbx_seq_one_letter_code
_entity_poly.pdbx_strand_id
1 'polypeptide(L)' 'MSSSEIPANGSDDDLTELVCDRCGEPIPAERVIYLSSEPCHELADRYAAVTRTYCPDCIAAIGMLEFTLEARPNADSE' A
#
# COMPACT_ATOMS: atom_id res chain seq x y z
N MET A 1 15.75 -44.95 -10.56
CA MET A 1 14.63 -44.48 -9.74
C MET A 1 15.19 -43.96 -8.44
N SER A 2 15.04 -42.66 -8.18
CA SER A 2 15.11 -42.09 -6.83
C SER A 2 14.23 -40.84 -6.86
N SER A 3 13.02 -40.98 -6.35
CA SER A 3 12.07 -39.90 -6.14
C SER A 3 12.52 -39.13 -4.91
N SER A 4 12.76 -37.83 -5.06
CA SER A 4 12.79 -36.91 -3.94
C SER A 4 11.46 -36.17 -3.94
N GLU A 5 10.55 -36.62 -3.08
CA GLU A 5 9.28 -35.96 -2.84
C GLU A 5 9.57 -34.63 -2.12
N ILE A 6 9.28 -33.52 -2.80
CA ILE A 6 9.28 -32.19 -2.20
C ILE A 6 8.02 -32.15 -1.32
N PRO A 7 8.12 -31.88 0.00
CA PRO A 7 6.93 -31.71 0.80
C PRO A 7 6.25 -30.42 0.34
N ALA A 8 5.09 -30.58 -0.29
CA ALA A 8 4.13 -29.51 -0.50
C ALA A 8 3.65 -29.07 0.89
N ASN A 9 4.31 -28.06 1.46
CA ASN A 9 3.84 -27.40 2.66
C ASN A 9 2.69 -26.48 2.25
N GLY A 10 1.52 -27.08 2.07
CA GLY A 10 0.26 -26.38 1.92
C GLY A 10 -0.05 -25.60 3.19
N SER A 11 0.32 -24.33 3.19
CA SER A 11 -0.36 -23.30 3.98
C SER A 11 -1.25 -22.56 3.00
N ASP A 12 -2.31 -23.23 2.56
CA ASP A 12 -3.44 -22.67 1.82
C ASP A 12 -4.34 -21.93 2.82
N ASP A 13 -3.74 -20.98 3.54
CA ASP A 13 -4.45 -20.07 4.43
C ASP A 13 -4.85 -18.88 3.56
N ASP A 14 -6.00 -19.04 2.90
CA ASP A 14 -6.84 -17.95 2.40
C ASP A 14 -6.03 -16.84 1.71
N LEU A 15 -5.39 -17.16 0.59
CA LEU A 15 -4.82 -16.18 -0.35
C LEU A 15 -5.98 -15.41 -0.98
N THR A 16 -6.68 -14.63 -0.15
CA THR A 16 -7.51 -13.53 -0.59
C THR A 16 -6.60 -12.73 -1.50
N GLU A 17 -6.91 -12.68 -2.80
CA GLU A 17 -6.07 -11.97 -3.76
C GLU A 17 -5.76 -10.59 -3.18
N LEU A 18 -4.47 -10.33 -2.91
CA LEU A 18 -4.06 -9.07 -2.30
C LEU A 18 -4.20 -8.00 -3.36
N VAL A 19 -5.31 -7.27 -3.36
CA VAL A 19 -5.58 -6.22 -4.33
C VAL A 19 -5.04 -4.88 -3.84
N CYS A 20 -4.49 -4.08 -4.74
CA CYS A 20 -4.10 -2.72 -4.47
C CYS A 20 -5.34 -1.85 -4.24
N ASP A 21 -5.48 -1.26 -3.05
CA ASP A 21 -6.58 -0.35 -2.70
C ASP A 21 -6.65 0.88 -3.64
N ARG A 22 -5.55 1.22 -4.34
CA ARG A 22 -5.50 2.39 -5.23
C ARG A 22 -5.93 2.13 -6.66
N CYS A 23 -5.41 1.06 -7.27
CA CYS A 23 -5.59 0.77 -8.69
C CYS A 23 -6.49 -0.45 -8.94
N GLY A 24 -6.80 -1.24 -7.91
CA GLY A 24 -7.64 -2.44 -8.07
C GLY A 24 -6.91 -3.64 -8.68
N GLU A 25 -5.60 -3.54 -8.93
CA GLU A 25 -4.81 -4.62 -9.52
C GLU A 25 -4.30 -5.59 -8.44
N PRO A 26 -4.18 -6.89 -8.74
CA PRO A 26 -3.61 -7.87 -7.83
C PRO A 26 -2.13 -7.61 -7.58
N ILE A 27 -1.69 -7.89 -6.35
CA ILE A 27 -0.33 -7.68 -5.86
C ILE A 27 0.26 -9.03 -5.46
N PRO A 28 1.47 -9.38 -5.95
CA PRO A 28 2.21 -10.52 -5.43
C PRO A 28 2.49 -10.35 -3.93
N ALA A 29 2.26 -11.39 -3.13
CA ALA A 29 2.37 -11.32 -1.67
C ALA A 29 3.76 -10.86 -1.19
N GLU A 30 4.81 -11.15 -1.94
CA GLU A 30 6.18 -10.72 -1.66
C GLU A 30 6.47 -9.24 -2.00
N ARG A 31 5.53 -8.56 -2.65
CA ARG A 31 5.65 -7.15 -3.07
C ARG A 31 4.57 -6.23 -2.46
N VAL A 32 3.71 -6.76 -1.60
CA VAL A 32 2.66 -5.97 -0.95
C VAL A 32 3.28 -4.99 0.04
N ILE A 33 2.76 -3.76 0.05
CA ILE A 33 3.13 -2.74 1.01
C ILE A 33 1.88 -2.35 1.78
N TYR A 34 1.93 -2.45 3.10
CA TYR A 34 0.87 -2.02 4.00
C TYR A 34 1.14 -0.60 4.47
N LEU A 35 0.21 0.31 4.21
CA LEU A 35 0.24 1.67 4.73
C LEU A 35 -0.79 1.80 5.83
N SER A 36 -0.32 1.96 7.07
CA SER A 36 -1.15 2.19 8.25
C SER A 36 -1.05 3.63 8.71
N SER A 37 -2.18 4.20 9.13
CA SER A 37 -2.25 5.51 9.76
C SER A 37 -3.12 5.41 11.01
N GLU A 38 -2.58 5.89 12.12
CA GLU A 38 -3.28 6.01 13.39
C GLU A 38 -3.47 7.50 13.72
N PRO A 39 -4.69 7.92 14.11
CA PRO A 39 -4.92 9.29 14.55
C PRO A 39 -4.21 9.55 15.88
N CYS A 40 -3.74 10.78 16.08
CA CYS A 40 -3.29 11.22 17.40
C CYS A 40 -4.46 11.23 18.39
N HIS A 41 -4.15 11.27 19.68
CA HIS A 41 -5.16 11.16 20.75
C HIS A 41 -6.27 12.22 20.62
N GLU A 42 -5.93 13.46 20.27
CA GLU A 42 -6.89 14.55 20.09
C GLU A 42 -7.89 14.31 18.93
N LEU A 43 -7.58 13.38 18.03
CA LEU A 43 -8.36 13.06 16.83
C LEU A 43 -8.96 11.66 16.85
N ALA A 44 -8.70 10.86 17.89
CA ALA A 44 -9.10 9.45 17.98
C ALA A 44 -10.62 9.24 17.95
N ASP A 45 -11.40 10.19 18.47
CA ASP A 45 -12.87 10.12 18.45
C ASP A 45 -13.48 10.55 17.11
N ARG A 46 -12.67 11.10 16.21
CA ARG A 46 -13.10 11.66 14.93
C ARG A 46 -12.69 10.84 13.72
N TYR A 47 -11.54 10.18 13.81
CA TYR A 47 -10.98 9.39 12.71
C TYR A 47 -10.70 7.98 13.18
N ALA A 48 -11.00 7.00 12.34
CA ALA A 48 -10.59 5.62 12.58
C ALA A 48 -9.13 5.44 12.15
N ALA A 49 -8.42 4.56 12.86
CA ALA A 49 -7.18 4.00 12.33
C ALA A 49 -7.49 3.24 11.03
N VAL A 50 -6.60 3.34 10.05
CA VAL A 50 -6.75 2.68 8.75
C VAL A 50 -5.47 1.97 8.36
N THR A 51 -5.61 0.78 7.78
CA THR A 51 -4.52 0.06 7.11
C THR A 51 -4.99 -0.32 5.72
N ARG A 52 -4.15 -0.09 4.71
CA ARG A 52 -4.43 -0.30 3.29
C ARG A 52 -3.26 -0.98 2.59
N THR A 53 -3.54 -1.75 1.55
CA THR A 53 -2.56 -2.45 0.71
C THR A 53 -2.29 -1.67 -0.57
N TYR A 54 -1.02 -1.49 -0.90
CA TYR A 54 -0.60 -0.81 -2.13
C TYR A 54 0.45 -1.63 -2.89
N CYS A 55 0.40 -1.53 -4.22
CA CYS A 55 1.49 -2.00 -5.06
C CYS A 55 2.68 -1.02 -4.98
N PRO A 56 3.92 -1.47 -5.27
CA PRO A 56 5.11 -0.62 -5.23
C PRO A 56 5.01 0.66 -6.08
N ASP A 57 4.35 0.58 -7.24
CA ASP A 57 4.21 1.72 -8.14
C ASP A 57 3.24 2.76 -7.58
N CYS A 58 2.12 2.32 -7.01
CA CYS A 58 1.14 3.23 -6.40
C CYS A 58 1.69 3.89 -5.13
N ILE A 59 2.45 3.18 -4.29
CA ILE A 59 3.04 3.83 -3.10
C ILE A 59 4.12 4.85 -3.49
N ALA A 60 4.94 4.54 -4.52
CA ALA A 60 5.91 5.48 -5.04
C ALA A 60 5.24 6.74 -5.61
N ALA A 61 4.11 6.58 -6.33
CA ALA A 61 3.33 7.69 -6.83
C ALA A 61 2.75 8.58 -5.71
N ILE A 62 2.29 8.00 -4.59
CA ILE A 62 1.82 8.76 -3.43
C ILE A 62 2.95 9.65 -2.89
N GLY A 63 4.14 9.09 -2.68
CA GLY A 63 5.31 9.86 -2.22
C GLY A 63 5.75 10.94 -3.22
N MET A 64 5.57 10.71 -4.53
CA MET A 64 5.87 11.72 -5.56
C MET A 64 4.89 12.89 -5.58
N LEU A 65 3.64 12.72 -5.10
CA LEU A 65 2.70 13.85 -4.97
C LEU A 65 3.19 14.88 -3.96
N GLU A 66 3.92 14.47 -2.92
CA GLU A 66 4.51 15.40 -1.93
C GLU A 66 5.56 16.33 -2.57
N PHE A 67 6.26 15.89 -3.61
CA PHE A 67 7.25 16.70 -4.33
C PHE A 67 6.66 17.60 -5.42
N THR A 68 5.40 17.41 -5.82
CA THR A 68 4.73 18.25 -6.83
C THR A 68 4.12 19.54 -6.26
N LEU A 69 4.19 19.76 -4.94
CA LEU A 69 3.66 20.94 -4.26
C LEU A 69 4.48 22.23 -4.50
N GLU A 70 5.65 22.17 -5.15
CA GLU A 70 6.44 23.34 -5.55
C GLU A 70 6.20 23.82 -6.99
N ALA A 71 4.94 24.05 -7.35
CA ALA A 71 4.60 24.87 -8.51
C ALA A 71 3.45 25.85 -8.17
N ARG A 72 3.63 26.65 -7.12
CA ARG A 72 2.94 27.93 -7.00
C ARG A 72 3.89 29.02 -7.52
N PRO A 73 3.70 29.54 -8.75
CA PRO A 73 4.25 30.85 -9.05
C PRO A 73 3.54 31.84 -8.12
N ASN A 74 4.30 32.50 -7.25
CA ASN A 74 3.88 33.81 -6.76
C ASN A 74 3.81 34.71 -7.99
N ALA A 75 2.63 34.81 -8.60
CA ALA A 75 2.33 35.92 -9.48
C ALA A 75 1.87 37.07 -8.58
N ASP A 76 2.86 37.75 -7.99
CA ASP A 76 2.70 39.16 -7.68
C ASP A 76 2.47 39.89 -9.01
N SER A 77 1.24 40.38 -9.20
CA SER A 77 0.82 41.37 -10.19
C SER A 77 -0.62 41.73 -9.79
N GLU A 78 -0.99 42.91 -9.29
CA GLU A 78 -0.41 44.26 -9.26
C GLU A 78 -0.73 44.94 -7.91
#